data_AF-A0A1J3GN80-F1
#
_entry.id   AF-A0A1J3GN80-F1
#
_cell.length_a   1.000
_cell.length_b   1.000
_cell.length_c   1.000
_cell.angle_alpha   90.00
_cell.angle_beta   90.00
_cell.angle_gamma   90.00
#
_symmetry.space_group_name_H-M   'P 1'
#
loop_
_entity.id
_entity.type
_entity.pdbx_description
1 polymer ?
#
loop_
_entity_poly.entity_id
_entity_poly.type
_entity_poly.pdbx_seq_one_letter_code
_entity_poly.pdbx_strand_id
1 'polypeptide(L)'
;RDPERSTELALSFQETAGCSHVWNQIAIMRRNLHFSSLNSEPFHNVNYELRELPDVELSTLPLIHQIVTETDQMRLTQLMLKDVDFFGNLMGVFEICEESNNVDDLHMIFNIVKGIISLNSSQILEQIFGDKLIMQILGCLEYDPNVPQPQHHRKYLREHVVLKEAIPIKDPLVLSKI
;
A
#
# COMPACT_ATOMS: atom_id res chain seq x y z
N ARG A 1 -14.16 13.25 -43.37
CA ARG A 1 -14.74 11.93 -43.01
C ARG A 1 -13.75 10.89 -43.48
N ASP A 2 -12.85 10.45 -42.61
CA ASP A 2 -11.88 9.39 -42.93
C ASP A 2 -12.32 8.11 -42.20
N PRO A 3 -12.42 6.96 -42.89
CA PRO A 3 -12.81 5.70 -42.27
C PRO A 3 -11.59 5.06 -41.58
N GLU A 4 -11.76 4.66 -40.32
CA GLU A 4 -10.78 3.86 -39.58
C GLU A 4 -10.43 2.59 -40.38
N ARG A 5 -9.19 2.50 -40.85
CA ARG A 5 -8.68 1.28 -41.48
C ARG A 5 -8.48 0.23 -40.40
N SER A 6 -9.38 -0.76 -40.33
CA SER A 6 -9.17 -1.97 -39.53
C SER A 6 -8.03 -2.80 -40.14
N THR A 7 -6.83 -2.66 -39.60
CA THR A 7 -5.68 -3.49 -39.97
C THR A 7 -5.71 -4.79 -39.18
N GLU A 8 -5.82 -5.92 -39.86
CA GLU A 8 -5.60 -7.25 -39.27
C GLU A 8 -4.11 -7.61 -39.31
N LEU A 9 -3.59 -8.09 -38.17
CA LEU A 9 -2.18 -8.48 -38.02
C LEU A 9 -2.08 -9.88 -37.42
N ALA A 10 -1.08 -10.64 -37.86
CA ALA A 10 -0.74 -11.96 -37.31
C ALA A 10 0.76 -12.03 -36.98
N LEU A 11 1.10 -12.71 -35.89
CA LEU A 11 2.49 -12.90 -35.43
C LEU A 11 2.85 -14.39 -35.50
N SER A 12 3.97 -14.70 -36.15
CA SER A 12 4.54 -16.04 -36.21
C SER A 12 5.79 -16.13 -35.35
N PHE A 13 5.85 -17.14 -34.49
CA PHE A 13 7.01 -17.41 -33.64
C PHE A 13 7.73 -18.65 -34.11
N GLN A 14 9.06 -18.60 -34.09
CA GLN A 14 9.91 -19.74 -34.42
C GLN A 14 9.89 -20.82 -33.33
N GLU A 15 9.69 -20.44 -32.06
CA GLU A 15 9.68 -21.34 -30.91
C GLU A 15 8.41 -21.18 -30.07
N THR A 16 7.89 -22.30 -29.55
CA THR A 16 6.69 -22.33 -28.69
C THR A 16 6.88 -21.56 -27.39
N ALA A 17 8.10 -21.55 -26.84
CA ALA A 17 8.44 -20.80 -25.62
C ALA A 17 8.29 -19.28 -25.83
N GLY A 18 8.76 -18.76 -26.96
CA GLY A 18 8.60 -17.35 -27.33
C GLY A 18 7.14 -16.95 -27.53
N CYS A 19 6.35 -17.81 -28.20
CA CYS A 19 4.90 -17.59 -28.33
C CYS A 19 4.19 -17.57 -26.98
N SER A 20 4.48 -18.55 -26.09
CA SER A 20 3.84 -18.64 -24.77
C SER A 20 4.19 -17.43 -23.90
N HIS A 21 5.44 -16.95 -23.97
CA HIS A 21 5.86 -15.74 -23.29
C HIS A 21 5.08 -14.51 -23.77
N VAL A 22 5.00 -14.28 -25.08
CA VAL A 22 4.25 -13.15 -25.64
C VAL A 22 2.73 -13.28 -25.40
N TRP A 23 2.17 -14.49 -25.48
CA TRP A 23 0.76 -14.76 -25.18
C TRP A 23 0.43 -14.45 -23.72
N ASN A 24 1.28 -14.85 -22.77
CA ASN A 24 1.11 -14.51 -21.36
C ASN A 24 1.17 -13.00 -21.15
N GLN A 25 2.09 -12.30 -21.82
CA GLN A 25 2.13 -10.84 -21.77
C GLN A 25 0.84 -10.20 -22.32
N ILE A 26 0.32 -10.68 -23.46
CA ILE A 26 -0.95 -10.21 -24.03
C ILE A 26 -2.13 -10.52 -23.09
N ALA A 27 -2.16 -11.70 -22.47
CA ALA A 27 -3.22 -12.08 -21.53
C ALA A 27 -3.22 -11.19 -20.27
N ILE A 28 -2.03 -10.87 -19.75
CA ILE A 28 -1.84 -9.91 -18.66
C ILE A 28 -2.33 -8.52 -19.08
N MET A 29 -1.93 -8.04 -20.27
CA MET A 29 -2.39 -6.76 -20.81
C MET A 29 -3.91 -6.70 -20.99
N ARG A 30 -4.54 -7.78 -21.48
CA ARG A 30 -6.01 -7.83 -21.64
C ARG A 30 -6.74 -7.82 -20.30
N ARG A 31 -6.22 -8.55 -19.30
CA ARG A 31 -6.76 -8.54 -17.93
C ARG A 31 -6.69 -7.14 -17.33
N ASN A 32 -5.57 -6.43 -17.54
CA ASN A 32 -5.39 -5.08 -17.04
C ASN A 32 -6.29 -4.08 -17.80
N LEU A 33 -6.46 -4.21 -19.12
CA LEU A 33 -7.39 -3.41 -19.92
C LEU A 33 -8.87 -3.58 -19.51
N HIS A 34 -9.28 -4.78 -19.11
CA HIS A 34 -10.63 -5.00 -18.60
C HIS A 34 -10.87 -4.28 -17.26
N PHE A 35 -9.80 -4.03 -16.50
CA PHE A 35 -9.82 -3.19 -15.30
C PHE A 35 -9.76 -1.70 -15.66
N SER A 36 -8.98 -1.33 -16.69
CA SER A 36 -8.85 0.04 -17.22
C SER A 36 -10.10 0.58 -17.91
N SER A 37 -11.01 -0.28 -18.40
CA SER A 37 -12.23 0.20 -19.07
C SER A 37 -13.23 0.90 -18.13
N LEU A 38 -13.01 0.85 -16.81
CA LEU A 38 -13.81 1.59 -15.83
C LEU A 38 -13.18 2.93 -15.42
N ASN A 39 -11.87 3.14 -15.61
CA ASN A 39 -11.18 4.35 -15.18
C ASN A 39 -10.11 4.74 -16.22
N SER A 40 -10.36 5.84 -16.91
CA SER A 40 -9.46 6.49 -17.86
C SER A 40 -8.13 6.88 -17.20
N GLU A 41 -7.08 6.12 -17.51
CA GLU A 41 -5.69 6.52 -17.86
C GLU A 41 -4.74 5.31 -17.59
N PRO A 42 -3.78 5.00 -18.48
CA PRO A 42 -3.11 3.69 -18.54
C PRO A 42 -1.88 3.62 -17.63
N PHE A 43 -2.04 3.07 -16.42
CA PHE A 43 -0.95 2.85 -15.48
C PHE A 43 -0.10 1.62 -15.80
N HIS A 44 0.72 1.64 -16.86
CA HIS A 44 1.88 0.75 -16.95
C HIS A 44 3.04 1.37 -17.73
N ASN A 45 3.69 2.36 -17.11
CA ASN A 45 5.13 2.60 -17.21
C ASN A 45 5.77 2.99 -15.85
N VAL A 46 5.08 2.66 -14.75
CA VAL A 46 5.38 3.23 -13.43
C VAL A 46 6.74 2.82 -12.87
N ASN A 47 7.27 1.63 -13.15
CA ASN A 47 8.55 1.20 -12.54
C ASN A 47 9.82 1.89 -13.11
N TYR A 48 9.82 2.35 -14.36
CA TYR A 48 11.00 3.04 -14.91
C TYR A 48 11.02 4.55 -14.61
N GLU A 49 9.87 5.20 -14.42
CA GLU A 49 9.77 6.66 -14.25
C GLU A 49 8.88 7.12 -13.06
N LEU A 50 8.61 6.32 -12.02
CA LEU A 50 7.94 6.82 -10.81
C LEU A 50 8.72 8.00 -10.20
N ARG A 51 8.32 9.24 -10.49
CA ARG A 51 8.90 10.46 -9.93
C ARG A 51 8.23 10.87 -8.63
N GLU A 52 6.96 10.51 -8.48
CA GLU A 52 6.07 10.90 -7.39
C GLU A 52 5.09 9.75 -7.11
N LEU A 53 4.59 9.67 -5.88
CA LEU A 53 3.55 8.73 -5.49
C LEU A 53 2.20 9.22 -6.00
N PRO A 54 1.26 8.32 -6.33
CA PRO A 54 -0.11 8.73 -6.61
C PRO A 54 -0.75 9.29 -5.34
N ASP A 55 -1.75 10.15 -5.52
CA ASP A 55 -2.59 10.63 -4.42
C ASP A 55 -3.22 9.44 -3.68
N VAL A 56 -3.28 9.52 -2.36
CA VAL A 56 -3.81 8.44 -1.53
C VAL A 56 -5.32 8.55 -1.44
N GLU A 57 -6.01 7.73 -2.23
CA GLU A 57 -7.46 7.68 -2.33
C GLU A 57 -7.92 6.22 -2.41
N LEU A 58 -9.21 5.94 -2.14
CA LEU A 58 -9.79 4.60 -2.30
C LEU A 58 -9.55 4.02 -3.71
N SER A 59 -9.69 4.87 -4.72
CA SER A 59 -9.52 4.51 -6.14
C SER A 59 -8.08 4.12 -6.49
N THR A 60 -7.09 4.62 -5.75
CA THR A 60 -5.65 4.44 -6.02
C THR A 60 -4.99 3.40 -5.12
N LEU A 61 -5.66 2.89 -4.08
CA LEU A 61 -5.13 1.84 -3.20
C LEU A 61 -4.52 0.65 -3.96
N PRO A 62 -5.14 0.08 -5.02
CA PRO A 62 -4.54 -1.02 -5.77
C PRO A 62 -3.21 -0.65 -6.43
N LEU A 63 -3.08 0.58 -6.94
CA LEU A 63 -1.86 1.09 -7.54
C LEU A 63 -0.77 1.31 -6.48
N ILE A 64 -1.14 1.87 -5.33
CA ILE A 64 -0.23 2.04 -4.19
C ILE A 64 0.30 0.69 -3.73
N HIS A 65 -0.58 -0.30 -3.57
CA HIS A 65 -0.18 -1.66 -3.21
C HIS A 65 0.82 -2.24 -4.23
N GLN A 66 0.53 -2.11 -5.53
CA GLN A 66 1.45 -2.57 -6.58
C GLN A 66 2.82 -1.88 -6.46
N ILE A 67 2.85 -0.55 -6.33
CA ILE A 67 4.10 0.23 -6.16
C ILE A 67 4.88 -0.28 -4.95
N VAL A 68 4.22 -0.47 -3.81
CA VAL A 68 4.84 -0.97 -2.58
C VAL A 68 5.45 -2.36 -2.75
N THR A 69 4.83 -3.21 -3.57
CA THR A 69 5.31 -4.59 -3.81
C THR A 69 6.37 -4.71 -4.91
N GLU A 70 6.34 -3.85 -5.93
CA GLU A 70 7.15 -4.01 -7.15
C GLU A 70 8.29 -3.00 -7.28
N THR A 71 8.30 -1.92 -6.48
CA THR A 71 9.32 -0.88 -6.56
C THR A 71 10.53 -1.21 -5.70
N ASP A 72 11.73 -0.84 -6.17
CA ASP A 72 12.95 -0.94 -5.39
C ASP A 72 12.83 -0.18 -4.04
N GLN A 73 13.23 -0.84 -2.97
CA GLN A 73 13.09 -0.35 -1.60
C GLN A 73 13.74 1.02 -1.37
N MET A 74 14.91 1.28 -1.94
CA MET A 74 15.62 2.55 -1.78
C MET A 74 14.84 3.68 -2.45
N ARG A 75 14.39 3.45 -3.69
CA ARG A 75 13.60 4.43 -4.44
C ARG A 75 12.26 4.71 -3.75
N LEU A 76 11.54 3.68 -3.36
CA LEU A 76 10.23 3.82 -2.71
C LEU A 76 10.34 4.58 -1.39
N THR A 77 11.38 4.28 -0.59
CA THR A 77 11.64 4.99 0.66
C THR A 77 11.85 6.48 0.41
N GLN A 78 12.64 6.86 -0.61
CA GLN A 78 12.85 8.27 -0.95
C GLN A 78 11.56 8.97 -1.38
N LEU A 79 10.71 8.29 -2.15
CA LEU A 79 9.44 8.85 -2.60
C LEU A 79 8.48 9.08 -1.43
N MET A 80 8.35 8.11 -0.52
CA MET A 80 7.52 8.24 0.69
C MET A 80 8.02 9.33 1.63
N LEU A 81 9.34 9.51 1.76
CA LEU A 81 9.91 10.56 2.61
C LEU A 81 9.81 11.96 1.99
N LYS A 82 9.72 12.06 0.66
CA LYS A 82 9.49 13.33 -0.05
C LYS A 82 8.05 13.81 0.15
N ASP A 83 7.09 12.90 0.21
CA ASP A 83 5.67 13.19 0.42
C ASP A 83 5.33 13.16 1.91
N VAL A 84 5.29 14.34 2.53
CA VAL A 84 5.05 14.50 3.97
C VAL A 84 3.64 14.09 4.40
N ASP A 85 2.67 14.13 3.48
CA ASP A 85 1.26 13.90 3.77
C ASP A 85 0.84 12.45 3.45
N PHE A 86 1.65 11.69 2.71
CA PHE A 86 1.37 10.31 2.29
C PHE A 86 0.79 9.44 3.41
N PHE A 87 1.47 9.34 4.56
CA PHE A 87 1.01 8.48 5.66
C PHE A 87 -0.26 9.02 6.33
N GLY A 88 -0.37 10.35 6.47
CA GLY A 88 -1.57 10.98 7.02
C GLY A 88 -2.79 10.72 6.16
N ASN A 89 -2.65 10.88 4.84
CA ASN A 89 -3.70 10.61 3.87
C ASN A 89 -4.07 9.12 3.86
N LEU A 90 -3.09 8.21 3.92
CA LEU A 90 -3.35 6.77 4.05
C LEU A 90 -4.15 6.43 5.30
N MET A 91 -3.82 7.04 6.43
CA MET A 91 -4.58 6.84 7.66
C MET A 91 -5.98 7.47 7.60
N GLY A 92 -6.15 8.59 6.89
CA GLY A 92 -7.46 9.18 6.63
C GLY A 92 -8.35 8.26 5.79
N VAL A 93 -7.80 7.63 4.74
CA VAL A 93 -8.51 6.62 3.96
C VAL A 93 -8.86 5.40 4.82
N PHE A 94 -7.93 4.94 5.66
CA PHE A 94 -8.19 3.86 6.60
C PHE A 94 -9.36 4.16 7.55
N GLU A 95 -9.42 5.36 8.11
CA GLU A 95 -10.52 5.80 8.99
C GLU A 95 -11.87 5.73 8.28
N ILE A 96 -11.95 6.22 7.03
CA ILE A 96 -13.16 6.14 6.21
C ILE A 96 -13.57 4.67 5.94
N CYS A 97 -12.61 3.81 5.62
CA CYS A 97 -12.87 2.38 5.40
C CYS A 97 -13.37 1.69 6.67
N GLU A 98 -12.80 2.04 7.82
CA GLU A 98 -13.17 1.49 9.12
C GLU A 98 -14.58 1.92 9.53
N GLU A 99 -14.92 3.20 9.39
CA GLU A 99 -16.26 3.73 9.66
C GLU A 99 -17.34 3.10 8.77
N SER A 100 -17.00 2.84 7.50
CA SER A 100 -17.91 2.23 6.53
C SER A 100 -17.93 0.69 6.58
N ASN A 101 -17.10 0.05 7.42
CA ASN A 101 -16.88 -1.40 7.44
C ASN A 101 -16.55 -1.99 6.06
N ASN A 102 -15.77 -1.27 5.25
CA ASN A 102 -15.33 -1.74 3.94
C ASN A 102 -14.15 -2.71 4.07
N VAL A 103 -14.46 -3.98 4.31
CA VAL A 103 -13.47 -5.03 4.62
C VAL A 103 -12.47 -5.26 3.48
N ASP A 104 -12.89 -5.16 2.23
CA ASP A 104 -12.01 -5.37 1.06
C ASP A 104 -10.90 -4.31 1.02
N ASP A 105 -11.26 -3.04 1.21
CA ASP A 105 -10.27 -1.95 1.24
C ASP A 105 -9.44 -1.98 2.53
N LEU A 106 -10.00 -2.41 3.66
CA LEU A 106 -9.23 -2.63 4.90
C LEU A 106 -8.15 -3.71 4.72
N HIS A 107 -8.46 -4.80 4.00
CA HIS A 107 -7.47 -5.81 3.63
C HIS A 107 -6.41 -5.27 2.66
N MET A 108 -6.79 -4.40 1.73
CA MET A 108 -5.83 -3.73 0.84
C MET A 108 -4.86 -2.84 1.64
N ILE A 109 -5.40 -2.03 2.55
CA ILE A 109 -4.61 -1.15 3.43
C ILE A 109 -3.70 -1.97 4.34
N PHE A 110 -4.18 -3.10 4.89
CA PHE A 110 -3.33 -4.04 5.63
C PHE A 110 -2.10 -4.45 4.81
N ASN A 111 -2.30 -4.87 3.55
CA ASN A 111 -1.20 -5.30 2.71
C ASN A 111 -0.23 -4.16 2.35
N ILE A 112 -0.76 -2.95 2.11
CA ILE A 112 0.06 -1.74 1.90
C ILE A 112 0.92 -1.47 3.14
N VAL A 113 0.32 -1.41 4.32
CA VAL A 113 1.03 -1.14 5.59
C VAL A 113 2.06 -2.23 5.89
N LYS A 114 1.71 -3.50 5.66
CA LYS A 114 2.65 -4.63 5.79
C LYS A 114 3.83 -4.47 4.83
N GLY A 115 3.59 -4.06 3.58
CA GLY A 115 4.64 -3.78 2.61
C GLY A 115 5.53 -2.61 3.04
N ILE A 116 4.95 -1.51 3.54
CA ILE A 116 5.68 -0.36 4.10
C ILE A 116 6.58 -0.78 5.26
N ILE A 117 6.07 -1.57 6.22
CA ILE A 117 6.88 -2.08 7.34
C ILE A 117 8.01 -2.98 6.82
N SER A 118 7.73 -3.78 5.79
CA SER A 118 8.71 -4.67 5.17
C SER A 118 9.83 -3.94 4.44
N LEU A 119 9.67 -2.64 4.15
CA LEU A 119 10.77 -1.78 3.68
C LEU A 119 11.86 -1.61 4.73
N ASN A 120 11.58 -1.90 6.01
CA ASN A 120 12.57 -1.91 7.10
C ASN A 120 13.49 -0.66 7.12
N SER A 121 12.97 0.49 6.72
CA SER A 121 13.68 1.77 6.71
C SER A 121 13.49 2.41 8.08
N SER A 122 14.57 2.70 8.81
CA SER A 122 14.48 3.28 10.15
C SER A 122 13.71 4.60 10.16
N GLN A 123 13.88 5.43 9.13
CA GLN A 123 13.18 6.71 8.99
C GLN A 123 11.66 6.51 8.80
N ILE A 124 11.26 5.55 7.98
CA ILE A 124 9.84 5.21 7.80
C ILE A 124 9.27 4.63 9.10
N LEU A 125 9.99 3.70 9.73
CA LEU A 125 9.54 3.06 10.97
C LEU A 125 9.39 4.07 12.11
N GLU A 126 10.31 5.03 12.26
CA GLU A 126 10.21 6.13 13.22
C GLU A 126 8.97 7.00 12.97
N GLN A 127 8.61 7.24 11.70
CA GLN A 127 7.46 8.05 11.34
C GLN A 127 6.13 7.32 11.60
N ILE A 128 5.99 6.07 11.13
CA ILE A 128 4.74 5.31 11.28
C ILE A 128 4.50 4.81 12.70
N PHE A 129 5.56 4.56 13.48
CA PHE A 129 5.45 4.19 14.90
C PHE A 129 5.57 5.38 15.86
N GLY A 130 5.61 6.61 15.35
CA GLY A 130 5.46 7.80 16.17
C GLY A 130 4.06 7.92 16.76
N ASP A 131 3.93 8.66 17.87
CA ASP A 131 2.70 8.79 18.67
C ASP A 131 1.46 9.17 17.86
N LYS A 132 1.65 9.91 16.76
CA LYS A 132 0.57 10.38 15.88
C LYS A 132 -0.10 9.23 15.12
N LEU A 133 0.68 8.25 14.67
CA LEU A 133 0.23 7.24 13.69
C LEU A 133 0.20 5.84 14.29
N ILE A 134 0.95 5.56 15.36
CA ILE A 134 1.14 4.21 15.90
C ILE A 134 -0.19 3.48 16.13
N MET A 135 -1.19 4.15 16.69
CA MET A 135 -2.49 3.53 16.94
C MET A 135 -3.24 3.23 15.64
N GLN A 136 -3.17 4.08 14.62
CA GLN A 136 -3.82 3.84 13.34
C GLN A 136 -3.12 2.71 12.56
N ILE A 137 -1.79 2.68 12.58
CA ILE A 137 -0.99 1.61 11.99
C ILE A 137 -1.32 0.26 12.62
N LEU A 138 -1.40 0.20 13.96
CA LEU A 138 -1.84 -1.00 14.65
C LEU A 138 -3.26 -1.41 14.27
N GLY A 139 -4.15 -0.43 14.08
CA GLY A 139 -5.49 -0.66 13.54
C GLY A 139 -5.49 -1.28 12.15
N CYS A 140 -4.64 -0.80 11.24
CA CYS A 140 -4.48 -1.42 9.91
C CYS A 140 -4.06 -2.89 10.03
N LEU A 141 -3.17 -3.21 10.98
CA LEU A 141 -2.67 -4.57 11.22
C LEU A 141 -3.71 -5.52 11.83
N GLU A 142 -4.85 -5.01 12.32
CA GLU A 142 -5.96 -5.83 12.82
C GLU A 142 -6.69 -6.58 11.70
N TYR A 143 -6.56 -6.12 10.45
CA TYR A 143 -7.32 -6.61 9.28
C TYR A 143 -6.52 -7.57 8.40
N ASP A 144 -5.74 -8.48 8.98
CA ASP A 144 -5.03 -9.52 8.21
C ASP A 144 -6.05 -10.45 7.49
N PRO A 145 -6.05 -10.54 6.15
CA PRO A 145 -6.96 -11.41 5.40
C PRO A 145 -6.71 -12.91 5.64
N ASN A 146 -5.56 -13.29 6.23
CA ASN A 146 -5.22 -14.68 6.52
C ASN A 146 -5.78 -15.17 7.86
N VAL A 147 -6.42 -14.28 8.64
CA VAL A 147 -6.99 -14.60 9.96
C VAL A 147 -8.52 -14.58 9.86
N PRO A 148 -9.24 -15.55 10.46
CA PRO A 148 -10.70 -15.64 10.32
C PRO A 148 -11.49 -14.46 10.89
N GLN A 149 -10.90 -13.72 11.85
CA GLN A 149 -11.51 -12.57 12.49
C GLN A 149 -10.48 -11.47 12.71
N PRO A 150 -10.88 -10.19 12.60
CA PRO A 150 -10.01 -9.07 12.93
C PRO A 150 -9.46 -9.19 14.35
N GLN A 151 -8.18 -8.89 14.52
CA GLN A 151 -7.56 -8.88 15.85
C GLN A 151 -7.89 -7.56 16.56
N HIS A 152 -7.95 -7.53 17.89
CA HIS A 152 -8.28 -6.31 18.64
C HIS A 152 -7.04 -5.78 19.39
N HIS A 153 -5.96 -5.56 18.66
CA HIS A 153 -4.68 -5.06 19.16
C HIS A 153 -4.81 -3.70 19.87
N ARG A 154 -5.48 -2.72 19.25
CA ARG A 154 -5.66 -1.38 19.80
C ARG A 154 -6.46 -1.43 21.10
N LYS A 155 -7.51 -2.24 21.15
CA LYS A 155 -8.32 -2.42 22.36
C LYS A 155 -7.48 -3.02 23.48
N TYR A 156 -6.75 -4.09 23.20
CA TYR A 156 -5.86 -4.72 24.17
C TYR A 156 -4.84 -3.73 24.73
N LEU A 157 -4.18 -2.95 23.85
CA LEU A 157 -3.16 -1.99 24.28
C LEU A 157 -3.76 -0.87 25.14
N ARG A 158 -4.91 -0.30 24.75
CA ARG A 158 -5.57 0.74 25.54
C ARG A 158 -6.02 0.25 26.92
N GLU A 159 -6.46 -0.99 27.01
CA GLU A 159 -7.01 -1.56 28.25
C GLU A 159 -5.94 -2.16 29.17
N HIS A 160 -4.82 -2.64 28.62
CA HIS A 160 -3.86 -3.47 29.37
C HIS A 160 -2.44 -2.91 29.41
N VAL A 161 -2.11 -1.84 28.67
CA VAL A 161 -0.79 -1.21 28.75
C VAL A 161 -0.78 -0.23 29.91
N VAL A 162 -0.28 -0.71 31.04
CA VAL A 162 0.30 0.14 32.08
C VAL A 162 1.77 0.37 31.76
N LEU A 163 2.28 1.57 32.01
CA LEU A 163 3.73 1.84 31.94
C LEU A 163 4.44 0.84 32.85
N LYS A 164 5.11 -0.14 32.26
CA LYS A 164 5.95 -1.09 33.00
C LYS A 164 7.33 -0.48 33.14
N GLU A 165 7.51 0.29 34.21
CA GLU A 165 8.83 0.78 34.59
C GLU A 165 9.74 -0.41 34.92
N ALA A 166 10.70 -0.72 34.05
CA ALA A 166 11.73 -1.71 34.34
C ALA A 166 12.63 -1.27 35.52
N ILE A 167 12.69 0.05 35.76
CA ILE A 167 13.39 0.69 36.88
C ILE A 167 12.51 1.87 37.36
N PRO A 168 12.23 2.00 38.67
CA PRO A 168 11.39 3.09 39.17
C PRO A 168 11.96 4.47 38.82
N ILE A 169 11.20 5.28 38.09
CA ILE A 169 11.63 6.63 37.71
C ILE A 169 11.21 7.59 38.82
N LYS A 170 12.20 8.02 39.62
CA LYS A 170 11.95 8.89 40.78
C LYS A 170 11.66 10.34 40.42
N ASP A 171 11.99 10.75 39.20
CA ASP A 171 11.86 12.14 38.74
C ASP A 171 10.60 12.32 37.88
N PRO A 172 9.56 13.04 38.36
CA PRO A 172 8.35 13.29 37.61
C PRO A 172 8.57 14.09 36.32
N LEU A 173 9.65 14.90 36.23
CA LEU A 173 10.00 15.64 35.01
C LEU A 173 10.59 14.76 33.92
N VAL A 174 11.22 13.64 34.32
CA VAL A 174 11.66 12.61 33.37
C VAL A 174 10.45 11.81 32.92
N LEU A 175 9.55 11.45 33.84
CA LEU A 175 8.34 10.69 33.56
C LEU A 175 7.36 11.38 32.60
N SER A 176 7.34 12.71 32.56
CA SER A 176 6.48 13.46 31.62
C SER A 176 7.05 13.59 30.20
N LYS A 177 8.28 13.13 29.97
CA LYS A 177 8.99 13.20 28.68
C LYS A 177 9.10 11.85 27.96
N ILE A 178 8.51 10.81 28.53
CA ILE A 178 8.47 9.42 28.06
C ILE A 178 7.01 9.02 27.86
#